data_AF-A0A7S0VWV9-F1
#
_entry.id   AF-A0A7S0VWV9-F1
#
_cell.length_a   1.000
_cell.length_b   1.000
_cell.length_c   1.000
_cell.angle_alpha   90.00
_cell.angle_beta   90.00
_cell.angle_gamma   90.00
#
_symmetry.space_group_name_H-M   'P 1'
#
loop_
_entity.id
_entity.type
_entity.pdbx_description
1 polymer ?
#
loop_
_entity_poly.entity_id
_entity_poly.type
_entity_poly.pdbx_seq_one_letter_code
_entity_poly.pdbx_strand_id
1 'polypeptide(L)'
;QPPIEILRQWMDHGGWYDRKMHTKSNIVDVMFIGAMGPPGGGRQPVTNRFLRHFNHVAFPELSDASMKLIFGKIFEAHLSSYFPPAMKAVLDPVCDASISIYKQCLQDLLPTPAKSH
;
A
#
# COMPACT_ATOMS: atom_id res chain seq x y z
N GLN A 1 -4.26 12.09 -16.58
CA GLN A 1 -2.86 12.30 -16.14
C GLN A 1 -1.96 11.78 -17.26
N PRO A 2 -1.09 12.62 -17.86
CA PRO A 2 -0.30 12.23 -19.04
C PRO A 2 0.50 10.91 -18.89
N PRO A 3 1.13 10.61 -17.73
CA PRO A 3 1.85 9.36 -17.55
C PRO A 3 0.97 8.10 -17.63
N ILE A 4 -0.24 8.15 -17.05
CA ILE A 4 -1.20 7.03 -17.07
C ILE A 4 -1.61 6.69 -18.50
N GLU A 5 -1.68 7.70 -19.37
CA GLU A 5 -2.10 7.50 -20.75
C GLU A 5 -1.06 6.75 -21.59
N ILE A 6 0.23 6.92 -21.30
CA ILE A 6 1.29 6.11 -21.93
C ILE A 6 1.16 4.64 -21.52
N LEU A 7 0.88 4.37 -20.24
CA LEU A 7 0.68 3.00 -19.76
C LEU A 7 -0.56 2.37 -20.40
N ARG A 8 -1.64 3.15 -20.54
CA ARG A 8 -2.84 2.71 -21.27
C ARG A 8 -2.54 2.40 -22.73
N GLN A 9 -1.75 3.24 -23.41
CA GLN A 9 -1.34 2.98 -24.80
C GLN A 9 -0.61 1.65 -24.93
N TRP A 10 0.28 1.33 -23.99
CA TRP A 10 0.92 0.02 -23.97
C TRP A 10 -0.10 -1.11 -23.79
N MET A 11 -1.04 -0.99 -22.84
CA MET A 11 -2.05 -2.03 -22.57
C MET A 11 -2.99 -2.28 -23.76
N ASP A 12 -3.32 -1.23 -24.52
CA ASP A 12 -4.21 -1.35 -25.67
C ASP A 12 -3.49 -1.74 -26.97
N HIS A 13 -2.21 -1.39 -27.11
CA HIS A 13 -1.51 -1.48 -28.40
C HIS A 13 -0.17 -2.22 -28.37
N GLY A 14 0.28 -2.71 -27.21
CA GLY A 14 1.56 -3.41 -27.03
C GLY A 14 2.79 -2.51 -27.16
N GLY A 15 2.62 -1.19 -27.02
CA GLY A 15 3.68 -0.22 -27.26
C GLY A 15 3.15 1.19 -27.55
N TRP A 16 4.05 2.08 -27.95
CA TRP A 16 3.72 3.46 -28.32
C TRP A 16 4.60 3.94 -29.45
N TYR A 17 4.23 5.08 -30.02
CA TYR A 17 4.94 5.68 -31.14
C TYR A 17 6.10 6.54 -30.67
N ASP A 18 7.30 6.31 -31.22
CA ASP A 18 8.44 7.19 -31.02
C ASP A 18 8.27 8.44 -31.90
N ARG A 19 8.13 9.59 -31.23
CA ARG A 19 7.94 10.90 -31.89
C ARG A 19 9.18 11.37 -32.65
N LYS A 20 10.37 10.84 -32.36
CA LYS A 20 11.63 11.19 -33.04
C LYS A 20 11.89 10.28 -34.25
N MET A 21 11.73 8.98 -34.06
CA MET A 21 12.01 7.98 -35.10
C MET A 21 10.84 7.76 -36.05
N HIS A 22 9.65 8.27 -35.71
CA HIS A 22 8.43 8.08 -36.48
C HIS A 22 8.10 6.60 -36.72
N THR A 23 8.33 5.77 -35.70
CA THR A 23 8.07 4.32 -35.74
C THR A 23 7.35 3.88 -34.48
N LYS A 24 6.57 2.80 -34.59
CA LYS A 24 5.93 2.17 -33.43
C LYS A 24 6.96 1.28 -32.72
N SER A 25 7.23 1.57 -31.45
CA SER A 25 8.00 0.68 -30.59
C SER A 25 7.07 -0.36 -29.97
N ASN A 26 7.25 -1.62 -30.34
CA ASN A 26 6.57 -2.74 -29.68
C ASN A 26 7.40 -3.17 -28.46
N ILE A 27 6.75 -3.28 -27.31
CA ILE A 27 7.37 -3.71 -26.07
C ILE A 27 6.67 -4.99 -25.64
N VAL A 28 7.44 -6.06 -25.52
CA VAL A 28 6.97 -7.41 -25.22
C VAL A 28 7.31 -7.79 -23.78
N ASP A 29 6.63 -8.81 -23.26
CA ASP A 29 6.93 -9.44 -21.97
C ASP A 29 6.89 -8.49 -20.76
N VAL A 30 5.84 -7.65 -20.67
CA VAL A 30 5.60 -6.77 -19.51
C VAL A 30 4.36 -7.21 -18.74
N MET A 31 4.47 -7.17 -17.42
CA MET A 31 3.35 -7.38 -16.50
C MET A 31 3.17 -6.15 -15.61
N PHE A 32 1.93 -5.70 -15.45
CA PHE A 32 1.59 -4.55 -14.63
C PHE A 32 1.02 -4.97 -13.28
N ILE A 33 1.62 -4.43 -12.21
CA ILE A 33 1.09 -4.51 -10.85
C ILE A 33 1.14 -3.08 -10.29
N GLY A 34 0.07 -2.64 -9.66
CA GLY A 34 -0.04 -1.30 -9.12
C GLY A 34 -0.83 -1.27 -7.81
N ALA A 35 -0.56 -0.25 -7.01
CA ALA A 35 -1.32 0.08 -5.81
C ALA A 35 -1.74 1.55 -5.87
N MET A 36 -2.91 1.85 -5.35
CA MET A 36 -3.44 3.21 -5.27
C MET A 36 -4.11 3.44 -3.93
N GLY A 37 -4.01 4.66 -3.41
CA GLY A 37 -4.82 5.07 -2.28
C GLY A 37 -6.26 5.36 -2.71
N PRO A 38 -7.24 5.24 -1.80
CA PRO A 38 -8.61 5.67 -2.10
C PRO A 38 -8.64 7.16 -2.48
N PRO A 39 -9.54 7.56 -3.40
CA PRO A 39 -9.69 8.96 -3.81
C PRO A 39 -10.16 9.81 -2.62
N GLY A 40 -9.55 10.98 -2.44
CA GLY A 40 -9.83 11.88 -1.30
C GLY A 40 -8.56 12.55 -0.76
N GLY A 41 -8.71 13.53 0.13
CA GLY A 41 -7.57 14.16 0.83
C GLY A 41 -6.47 14.73 -0.08
N GLY A 42 -6.82 15.25 -1.26
CA GLY A 42 -5.87 15.75 -2.26
C GLY A 42 -5.37 14.72 -3.28
N ARG A 43 -5.75 13.44 -3.13
CA ARG A 43 -5.42 12.38 -4.10
C ARG A 43 -6.38 12.43 -5.29
N GLN A 44 -5.82 12.49 -6.49
CA GLN A 44 -6.57 12.54 -7.74
C GLN A 44 -7.09 11.16 -8.13
N PRO A 45 -8.35 11.03 -8.57
CA PRO A 45 -8.88 9.76 -9.04
C PRO A 45 -8.16 9.30 -10.31
N VAL A 46 -7.99 7.98 -10.42
CA VAL A 46 -7.47 7.35 -11.63
C VAL A 46 -8.60 7.17 -12.64
N THR A 47 -8.33 7.39 -13.93
CA THR A 47 -9.35 7.33 -14.98
C THR A 47 -9.85 5.90 -15.21
N ASN A 48 -11.18 5.70 -15.31
CA ASN A 48 -11.79 4.40 -15.58
C ASN A 48 -11.25 3.68 -16.82
N ARG A 49 -10.83 4.44 -17.85
CA ARG A 49 -10.23 3.89 -19.08
C ARG A 49 -8.93 3.13 -18.83
N PHE A 50 -8.18 3.51 -17.81
CA PHE A 50 -6.98 2.79 -17.39
C PHE A 50 -7.32 1.64 -16.44
N LEU A 51 -8.22 1.90 -15.48
CA LEU A 51 -8.64 0.92 -14.49
C LEU A 51 -9.29 -0.33 -15.10
N ARG A 52 -9.96 -0.22 -16.27
CA ARG A 52 -10.56 -1.37 -16.97
C ARG A 52 -9.56 -2.50 -17.31
N HIS A 53 -8.26 -2.20 -17.35
CA HIS A 53 -7.21 -3.18 -17.65
C HIS A 53 -6.73 -3.95 -16.43
N PHE A 54 -7.25 -3.64 -15.24
CA PHE A 54 -6.86 -4.25 -13.98
C PHE A 54 -8.02 -4.95 -13.30
N ASN A 55 -7.69 -5.98 -12.53
CA ASN A 55 -8.56 -6.48 -11.47
C ASN A 55 -8.26 -5.69 -10.19
N HIS A 56 -9.30 -5.17 -9.53
CA HIS A 56 -9.15 -4.44 -8.29
C HIS A 56 -9.31 -5.35 -7.08
N VAL A 57 -8.33 -5.32 -6.19
CA VAL A 57 -8.39 -5.95 -4.87
C VAL A 57 -8.24 -4.85 -3.83
N ALA A 58 -9.25 -4.69 -2.99
CA ALA A 58 -9.24 -3.71 -1.91
C ALA A 58 -8.80 -4.39 -0.61
N PHE A 59 -7.92 -3.72 0.12
CA PHE A 59 -7.49 -4.15 1.46
C PHE A 59 -8.24 -3.30 2.49
N PRO A 60 -9.20 -3.87 3.23
CA PRO A 60 -9.80 -3.17 4.36
C PRO A 60 -8.78 -3.00 5.48
N GLU A 61 -9.11 -2.14 6.44
CA GLU A 61 -8.33 -2.03 7.67
C GLU A 61 -8.20 -3.39 8.36
N LEU A 62 -7.00 -3.66 8.90
CA LEU A 62 -6.72 -4.91 9.58
C LEU A 62 -7.56 -5.03 10.86
N SER A 63 -8.05 -6.24 11.14
CA SER A 63 -8.68 -6.51 12.43
C SER A 63 -7.65 -6.51 13.56
N ASP A 64 -8.08 -6.23 14.79
CA ASP A 64 -7.22 -6.27 15.97
C ASP A 64 -6.55 -7.63 16.16
N ALA A 65 -7.30 -8.70 15.91
CA ALA A 65 -6.79 -10.06 15.97
C ALA A 65 -5.66 -10.26 14.94
N SER A 66 -5.83 -9.75 13.72
CA SER A 66 -4.80 -9.80 12.68
C SER A 66 -3.57 -8.97 13.05
N MET A 67 -3.77 -7.75 13.57
CA MET A 67 -2.68 -6.89 14.03
C MET A 67 -1.89 -7.57 15.17
N LYS A 68 -2.58 -8.07 16.20
CA LYS A 68 -1.96 -8.78 17.32
C LYS A 68 -1.20 -10.01 16.86
N LEU A 69 -1.75 -10.77 15.92
CA LEU A 69 -1.07 -11.93 15.36
C LEU A 69 0.22 -11.54 14.62
N ILE A 70 0.14 -10.58 13.69
CA ILE A 70 1.29 -10.16 12.86
C ILE A 70 2.39 -9.54 13.74
N PHE A 71 2.05 -8.52 14.52
CA PHE A 71 3.02 -7.81 15.35
C PHE A 71 3.51 -8.67 16.51
N GLY A 72 2.64 -9.50 17.09
CA GLY A 72 3.01 -10.48 18.11
C GLY A 72 4.04 -11.47 17.57
N LYS A 73 3.86 -12.02 16.36
CA LYS A 73 4.83 -12.96 15.76
C LYS A 73 6.17 -12.30 15.43
N ILE A 74 6.15 -11.07 14.91
CA ILE A 74 7.37 -10.31 14.64
C ILE A 74 8.13 -10.05 15.95
N PHE A 75 7.41 -9.63 17.00
CA PHE A 75 8.02 -9.33 18.29
C PHE A 75 8.50 -10.60 19.01
N GLU A 76 7.76 -11.71 18.91
CA GLU A 76 8.16 -13.02 19.42
C GLU A 76 9.48 -13.49 18.81
N ALA A 77 9.59 -13.38 17.49
CA ALA A 77 10.81 -13.73 16.76
C ALA A 77 11.99 -12.89 17.24
N HIS A 78 11.79 -11.58 17.38
CA HIS A 78 12.84 -10.67 17.86
C HIS A 78 13.28 -10.98 19.30
N LEU A 79 12.34 -11.15 20.23
CA LEU A 79 12.64 -11.50 21.62
C LEU A 79 13.36 -12.84 21.70
N SER A 80 12.95 -13.83 20.91
CA SER A 80 13.58 -15.15 20.91
C SER A 80 15.00 -15.15 20.32
N SER A 81 15.30 -14.24 19.39
CA SER A 81 16.62 -14.15 18.75
C SER A 81 17.65 -13.40 19.60
N TYR A 82 17.23 -12.40 20.38
CA TYR A 82 18.18 -11.46 20.99
C TYR A 82 18.05 -11.32 22.51
N PHE A 83 17.01 -11.88 23.13
CA PHE A 83 16.72 -11.66 24.55
C PHE A 83 16.56 -12.97 25.35
N PRO A 84 16.77 -12.93 26.67
CA PRO A 84 16.53 -14.07 27.53
C PRO A 84 15.06 -14.52 27.47
N PRO A 85 14.76 -15.82 27.67
CA PRO A 85 13.38 -16.34 27.63
C PRO A 85 12.41 -15.64 28.58
N ALA A 86 12.90 -15.10 29.70
CA ALA A 86 12.10 -14.33 30.64
C ALA A 86 11.41 -13.11 30.00
N MET A 87 12.00 -12.53 28.94
CA MET A 87 11.42 -11.39 28.23
C MET A 87 10.16 -11.77 27.42
N LYS A 88 9.87 -13.05 27.19
CA LYS A 88 8.62 -13.44 26.52
C LYS A 88 7.37 -13.02 27.30
N ALA A 89 7.48 -12.84 28.62
CA ALA A 89 6.38 -12.37 29.46
C ALA A 89 5.87 -10.97 29.08
N VAL A 90 6.70 -10.13 28.44
CA VAL A 90 6.28 -8.77 28.03
C VAL A 90 5.63 -8.73 26.65
N LEU A 91 5.59 -9.84 25.92
CA LEU A 91 5.12 -9.88 24.54
C LEU A 91 3.67 -9.41 24.40
N ASP A 92 2.74 -10.07 25.08
CA ASP A 92 1.31 -9.76 24.98
C ASP A 92 0.99 -8.36 25.54
N PRO A 93 1.46 -7.97 26.75
CA PRO A 93 1.17 -6.64 27.29
C PRO A 93 1.66 -5.49 26.40
N VAL A 94 2.85 -5.62 25.81
CA VAL A 94 3.42 -4.58 24.94
C VAL A 94 2.68 -4.51 23.61
N CYS A 95 2.32 -5.66 23.03
CA CYS A 95 1.57 -5.70 21.77
C CYS A 95 0.18 -5.08 21.94
N ASP A 96 -0.53 -5.44 23.02
CA ASP A 96 -1.85 -4.89 23.32
C ASP A 96 -1.81 -3.38 23.59
N ALA A 97 -0.84 -2.92 24.39
CA ALA A 97 -0.66 -1.49 24.66
C ALA A 97 -0.35 -0.71 23.37
N SER A 98 0.50 -1.24 22.50
CA SER A 98 0.86 -0.60 21.23
C SER A 98 -0.32 -0.47 20.28
N ILE A 99 -1.15 -1.51 20.17
CA ILE A 99 -2.38 -1.48 19.35
C ILE A 99 -3.37 -0.46 19.94
N SER A 100 -3.53 -0.43 21.27
CA SER A 100 -4.40 0.55 21.93
C SER A 100 -3.98 1.99 21.66
N ILE A 101 -2.69 2.30 21.83
CA ILE A 101 -2.15 3.64 21.56
C ILE A 101 -2.33 4.01 20.09
N TYR A 102 -2.02 3.08 19.16
CA TYR A 102 -2.19 3.31 17.73
C TYR A 102 -3.62 3.71 17.37
N LYS A 103 -4.62 3.00 17.92
CA LYS A 103 -6.03 3.32 17.69
C LYS A 103 -6.44 4.66 18.25
N GLN A 104 -5.93 5.01 19.43
CA GLN A 104 -6.19 6.31 20.02
C GLN A 104 -5.58 7.43 19.16
N CYS A 105 -4.35 7.26 18.68
CA CYS A 105 -3.74 8.19 17.73
C CYS A 105 -4.55 8.35 16.44
N LEU A 106 -5.11 7.27 15.87
CA LEU A 106 -5.95 7.37 14.67
C LEU A 106 -7.22 8.20 14.90
N GLN A 107 -7.77 8.20 16.10
CA GLN A 107 -8.96 9.00 16.45
C GLN A 107 -8.59 10.46 16.71
N ASP A 108 -7.49 10.70 17.41
CA ASP A 108 -7.11 12.02 17.91
C ASP A 108 -6.27 12.84 16.89
N LEU A 109 -5.53 12.17 16.02
CA LEU A 109 -4.58 12.77 15.07
C LEU A 109 -5.04 12.61 13.62
N LEU A 110 -6.30 12.97 13.34
CA LEU A 110 -6.78 13.00 11.97
C LEU A 110 -5.99 14.03 11.14
N PRO A 111 -5.64 13.72 9.88
CA PRO A 111 -4.97 14.67 9.01
C PRO A 111 -5.87 15.88 8.80
N THR A 112 -5.44 17.03 9.29
CA THR A 112 -6.13 18.30 9.12
C THR A 112 -5.39 19.14 8.09
N PRO A 113 -6.05 20.08 7.39
CA PRO A 113 -5.36 20.99 6.47
C PRO A 113 -4.19 21.76 7.12
N ALA A 114 -4.24 21.97 8.43
CA ALA A 114 -3.19 22.61 9.22
C ALA A 114 -2.04 21.67 9.62
N LYS A 115 -2.27 20.35 9.65
CA LYS A 115 -1.29 19.30 9.95
C LYS A 115 -1.50 18.14 8.97
N SER A 116 -0.81 18.22 7.84
CA SER A 116 -0.88 17.24 6.75
C SER A 116 -0.05 15.97 7.00
N HIS A 117 0.59 15.86 8.16
CA HIS A 117 1.40 14.71 8.59
C HIS A 117 0.63 13.88 9.61
#